data_AF-A0A451AWP4-F1
#
_entry.id   AF-A0A451AWP4-F1
#
_cell.length_a   1.000
_cell.length_b   1.000
_cell.length_c   1.000
_cell.angle_alpha   90.00
_cell.angle_beta   90.00
_cell.angle_gamma   90.00
#
_symmetry.space_group_name_H-M   'P 1'
#
loop_
_entity.id
_entity.type
_entity.pdbx_description
1 polymer ?
#
loop_
_entity_poly.entity_id
_entity_poly.type
_entity_poly.pdbx_seq_one_letter_code
_entity_poly.pdbx_strand_id
1 'polypeptide(L)' 'GAEEKIAFDKFHVAKYLGEAVDKVRREEHKALMAEGRDDLKGSKYTWQYNPKNMSARQWRDFKS' A
#
# COMPACT_ATOMS: atom_id res chain seq x y z
N GLY A 1 34.75 2.34 7.15
CA GLY A 1 34.43 1.04 6.53
C GLY A 1 33.21 1.20 5.65
N ALA A 2 32.99 0.30 4.68
CA ALA A 2 31.79 0.33 3.82
C ALA A 2 30.47 0.07 4.59
N GLU A 3 30.54 -0.15 5.90
CA GLU A 3 29.42 -0.48 6.79
C GLU A 3 28.40 0.65 6.97
N GLU A 4 28.75 1.89 6.63
CA GLU A 4 27.82 3.05 6.66
C GLU A 4 27.11 3.34 5.33
N LYS A 5 27.39 2.58 4.26
CA LYS A 5 26.74 2.79 2.98
C LYS A 5 25.45 1.98 2.91
N ILE A 6 24.37 2.54 3.47
CA ILE A 6 23.03 2.03 3.18
C ILE A 6 22.73 2.33 1.70
N ALA A 7 23.02 1.38 0.82
CA ALA A 7 22.63 1.45 -0.58
C ALA A 7 21.12 1.19 -0.68
N PHE A 8 20.32 2.25 -0.68
CA PHE A 8 18.90 2.12 -0.99
C PHE A 8 18.72 1.97 -2.50
N ASP A 9 18.62 0.73 -2.95
CA ASP A 9 18.11 0.48 -4.29
C ASP A 9 16.59 0.75 -4.36
N LYS A 10 16.06 0.78 -5.58
CA LYS A 10 14.63 1.03 -5.82
C LYS A 10 13.72 0.00 -5.16
N PHE A 11 14.19 -1.24 -4.96
CA PHE A 11 13.41 -2.29 -4.30
C PHE A 11 13.27 -2.02 -2.81
N HIS A 12 14.34 -1.61 -2.14
CA HIS A 12 14.30 -1.26 -0.72
C HIS A 12 13.36 -0.09 -0.46
N VAL A 13 13.40 0.95 -1.30
CA VAL A 13 12.48 2.10 -1.18
C VAL A 13 11.03 1.70 -1.40
N ALA A 14 10.75 0.92 -2.46
CA ALA A 14 9.40 0.45 -2.75
C ALA A 14 8.85 -0.46 -1.64
N LYS A 15 9.70 -1.32 -1.07
CA LYS A 15 9.34 -2.18 0.07
C LYS A 15 8.92 -1.36 1.29
N TYR A 16 9.76 -0.42 1.72
CA TYR A 16 9.45 0.42 2.88
C TYR A 16 8.18 1.26 2.67
N LEU A 17 8.00 1.80 1.46
CA LEU A 17 6.77 2.52 1.11
C LEU A 17 5.54 1.61 1.20
N GLY A 18 5.61 0.40 0.63
CA GLY A 18 4.52 -0.57 0.69
C GLY A 18 4.16 -0.99 2.12
N GLU A 19 5.17 -1.19 2.97
CA GLU A 19 4.98 -1.50 4.39
C GLU A 19 4.33 -0.35 5.16
N ALA A 20 4.77 0.89 4.91
CA ALA A 20 4.19 2.09 5.54
C ALA A 20 2.72 2.28 5.14
N VAL A 21 2.38 2.11 3.86
CA VAL A 21 1.00 2.20 3.36
C VAL A 21 0.12 1.09 3.95
N ASP A 22 0.59 -0.15 3.99
CA ASP A 22 -0.18 -1.27 4.56
C ASP A 22 -0.35 -1.14 6.07
N LYS A 23 0.55 -0.44 6.78
CA LYS A 23 0.37 -0.10 8.20
C LYS A 23 -0.85 0.81 8.41
N VAL A 24 -0.88 1.95 7.71
CA VAL A 24 -2.00 2.91 7.81
C VAL A 24 -3.31 2.25 7.38
N ARG A 25 -3.31 1.51 6.27
CA ARG A 25 -4.48 0.76 5.79
C ARG A 25 -5.02 -0.22 6.84
N ARG A 26 -4.16 -0.91 7.60
CA ARG A 26 -4.61 -1.81 8.67
C ARG A 26 -5.26 -1.05 9.83
N GLU A 27 -4.71 0.09 10.21
CA GLU A 27 -5.25 0.93 11.29
C GLU A 27 -6.63 1.46 10.91
N GLU A 28 -6.75 2.05 9.72
CA GLU A 28 -8.03 2.53 9.18
C GLU A 28 -9.03 1.39 8.99
N HIS A 29 -8.60 0.24 8.45
CA HIS A 29 -9.49 -0.90 8.27
C HIS A 29 -10.08 -1.39 9.60
N LYS A 30 -9.31 -1.38 10.69
CA LYS A 30 -9.84 -1.74 12.02
C LYS A 30 -10.88 -0.73 12.50
N ALA A 31 -10.64 0.56 12.30
CA ALA A 31 -11.60 1.61 12.66
C ALA A 31 -12.90 1.46 11.87
N LEU A 32 -12.81 1.28 10.56
CA LEU A 32 -13.98 1.08 9.68
C LEU A 32 -14.77 -0.19 10.02
N MET A 33 -14.07 -1.29 10.29
CA MET A 33 -14.74 -2.53 10.70
C MET A 33 -15.48 -2.38 12.03
N ALA A 34 -15.01 -1.54 12.95
CA ALA A 34 -15.73 -1.23 14.19
C ALA A 34 -17.02 -0.43 13.94
N GLU A 35 -17.06 0.34 12.85
CA GLU A 35 -18.25 1.05 12.35
C GLU A 35 -19.17 0.17 11.48
N GLY A 36 -18.81 -1.10 11.25
CA GLY A 36 -19.56 -2.02 10.39
C GLY A 36 -19.31 -1.82 8.90
N ARG A 37 -18.29 -1.04 8.52
CA ARG A 37 -17.88 -0.78 7.14
C ARG A 37 -16.72 -1.67 6.71
N ASP A 38 -16.83 -2.29 5.54
CA ASP A 38 -15.82 -3.21 5.02
C ASP A 38 -15.06 -2.68 3.79
N ASP A 39 -15.08 -1.36 3.55
CA ASP A 39 -14.51 -0.70 2.37
C ASP A 39 -13.06 -1.12 2.06
N LEU A 40 -12.23 -1.28 3.09
CA LEU A 40 -10.81 -1.63 2.96
C LEU A 40 -10.54 -3.14 2.91
N LYS A 41 -11.56 -3.99 2.99
CA LYS A 41 -11.42 -5.45 2.97
C LYS A 41 -10.89 -5.91 1.62
N GLY A 42 -9.84 -6.73 1.64
CA GLY A 42 -9.21 -7.24 0.40
C GLY A 42 -8.43 -6.21 -0.43
N SER A 43 -8.38 -4.93 -0.02
CA SER A 43 -7.77 -3.85 -0.82
C SER A 43 -6.24 -3.78 -0.79
N LYS A 44 -5.57 -4.57 0.07
CA LYS A 44 -4.12 -4.47 0.35
C LYS A 44 -3.24 -4.38 -0.90
N TYR A 45 -3.49 -5.23 -1.89
CA TYR A 45 -2.64 -5.28 -3.08
C TYR A 45 -2.85 -4.09 -3.99
N THR A 46 -4.07 -3.52 -4.03
CA THR A 46 -4.38 -2.34 -4.84
C THR A 46 -3.60 -1.12 -4.37
N TRP A 47 -3.42 -0.96 -3.05
CA TRP A 47 -2.62 0.13 -2.45
C TRP A 47 -1.12 0.06 -2.72
N GLN A 48 -0.57 -1.15 -2.92
CA GLN A 48 0.85 -1.35 -3.18
C GLN A 48 1.19 -1.47 -4.67
N TYR A 49 0.18 -1.48 -5.53
CA TYR A 49 0.35 -1.68 -6.95
C TYR A 49 0.71 -0.35 -7.64
N ASN A 50 1.63 -0.38 -8.60
CA ASN A 50 2.04 0.82 -9.33
C ASN A 50 0.89 1.32 -10.22
N PRO A 51 0.37 2.56 -10.02
CA PRO A 51 -0.72 3.10 -10.82
C PRO A 51 -0.44 3.13 -12.33
N LYS A 52 0.83 3.29 -12.74
CA LYS A 52 1.22 3.29 -14.16
C LYS A 52 0.97 1.94 -14.85
N ASN A 53 0.91 0.86 -14.07
CA ASN A 53 0.68 -0.49 -14.57
C ASN A 53 -0.79 -0.91 -14.41
N MET A 54 -1.64 -0.08 -13.78
CA MET A 54 -3.05 -0.42 -13.59
C MET A 54 -3.82 -0.27 -14.90
N SER A 55 -4.71 -1.21 -15.18
CA SER A 55 -5.74 -1.01 -16.20
C SER A 55 -6.69 0.13 -15.80
N ALA A 56 -7.35 0.74 -16.78
CA ALA A 56 -8.37 1.76 -16.53
C ALA A 56 -9.53 1.26 -15.66
N ARG A 57 -9.79 -0.05 -15.65
CA ARG A 57 -10.77 -0.67 -14.74
C ARG A 57 -10.25 -0.69 -13.31
N GLN A 58 -9.06 -1.25 -13.08
CA GLN A 58 -8.45 -1.30 -11.74
C GLN A 58 -8.29 0.08 -11.11
N TRP A 59 -7.92 1.09 -11.92
CA TRP A 59 -7.82 2.47 -11.44
C TRP A 59 -9.16 3.09 -11.06
N ARG A 60 -10.25 2.73 -11.76
CA ARG A 60 -11.60 3.17 -11.38
C ARG A 60 -12.05 2.48 -10.10
N ASP A 61 -11.88 1.17 -10.02
CA ASP A 61 -12.26 0.37 -8.85
C ASP A 61 -11.45 0.79 -7.59
N PHE A 62 -10.23 1.31 -7.76
CA PHE A 62 -9.45 1.87 -6.66
C PHE A 62 -9.94 3.25 -6.18
N LYS A 63 -10.55 4.05 -7.07
CA LYS A 63 -10.99 5.42 -6.77
C LYS A 63 -12.47 5.54 -6.42
N SER A 64 -13.26 4.50 -6.66
CA SER A 64 -14.69 4.42 -6.31
C SER A 64 -14.85 4.16 -4.82
#